data_AF-A0A6N2BJB7-F1
#
_entry.id   AF-A0A6N2BJB7-F1
#
_cell.length_a   1.000
_cell.length_b   1.000
_cell.length_c   1.000
_cell.angle_alpha   90.00
_cell.angle_beta   90.00
_cell.angle_gamma   90.00
#
_symmetry.space_group_name_H-M   'P 1'
#
loop_
_entity.id
_entity.type
_entity.pdbx_description
1 polymer ?
#
loop_
_entity_poly.entity_id
_entity_poly.type
_entity_poly.pdbx_seq_one_letter_code
_entity_poly.pdbx_strand_id
1 'polypeptide(L)'
;MISHGYHGILETVSRRWRKLFHSAEYSNYKAREGWSGNWLFVLTGGSENQWVAYDPEADRWHPLPRIPTSHPDQEHLGFSCACVLNKFLLIGGTYGARDQVIPHQTALMTNEVFQFDPFRKEWRNVASMRTARSNFACSVVSGKVYVAGGRNTSSGGGLVLAEVYNPLTDKDLDMKY
;
A
#
# COMPACT_ATOMS: atom_id res chain seq x y z
N MET A 1 15.78 -20.50 -7.80
CA MET A 1 15.15 -19.31 -8.42
C MET A 1 15.74 -18.07 -7.75
N ILE A 2 15.84 -16.94 -8.43
CA ILE A 2 16.49 -15.75 -7.89
C ILE A 2 15.46 -14.93 -7.11
N SER A 3 15.74 -14.68 -5.82
CA SER A 3 14.96 -13.79 -4.95
C SER A 3 14.92 -12.36 -5.53
N HIS A 4 13.83 -11.65 -5.30
CA HIS A 4 13.64 -10.28 -5.75
C HIS A 4 14.74 -9.34 -5.23
N GLY A 5 15.33 -9.65 -4.07
CA GLY A 5 16.45 -8.88 -3.54
C GLY A 5 17.70 -8.86 -4.42
N TYR A 6 17.83 -9.77 -5.38
CA TYR A 6 18.93 -9.76 -6.36
C TYR A 6 18.57 -9.08 -7.68
N HIS A 7 17.30 -8.73 -7.93
CA HIS A 7 16.88 -8.13 -9.20
C HIS A 7 17.63 -6.84 -9.50
N GLY A 8 17.87 -6.00 -8.48
CA GLY A 8 18.65 -4.76 -8.65
C GLY A 8 20.08 -5.01 -9.16
N ILE A 9 20.74 -6.08 -8.70
CA ILE A 9 22.06 -6.48 -9.19
C ILE A 9 21.95 -7.01 -10.63
N LEU A 10 20.95 -7.84 -10.91
CA LEU A 10 20.79 -8.44 -12.24
C LEU A 10 20.42 -7.41 -13.32
N GLU A 11 19.70 -6.34 -12.97
CA GLU A 11 19.41 -5.21 -13.85
C GLU A 11 20.66 -4.44 -14.30
N THR A 12 21.79 -4.54 -13.57
CA THR A 12 23.06 -3.90 -13.96
C THR A 12 23.90 -4.77 -14.88
N VAL A 13 23.63 -6.09 -14.93
CA VAL A 13 24.40 -7.06 -15.74
C VAL A 13 24.31 -6.76 -17.23
N SER A 14 23.11 -6.45 -17.75
CA SER A 14 22.94 -6.03 -19.15
C SER A 14 21.62 -5.29 -19.40
N ARG A 15 21.54 -4.55 -20.53
CA ARG A 15 20.28 -3.94 -21.00
C ARG A 15 19.17 -4.97 -21.21
N ARG A 16 19.52 -6.21 -21.59
CA ARG A 16 18.56 -7.29 -21.82
C ARG A 16 17.97 -7.79 -20.50
N TRP A 17 18.82 -7.98 -19.48
CA TRP A 17 18.38 -8.32 -18.13
C TRP A 17 17.48 -7.22 -17.55
N ARG A 18 17.90 -5.96 -17.66
CA ARG A 18 17.08 -4.83 -17.21
C ARG A 18 15.68 -4.84 -17.84
N LYS A 19 15.61 -4.99 -19.18
CA LYS A 19 14.33 -5.07 -19.90
C LYS A 19 13.47 -6.24 -19.45
N LEU A 20 14.06 -7.40 -19.18
CA LEU A 20 13.35 -8.59 -18.70
C LEU A 20 12.66 -8.33 -17.35
N PHE A 21 13.37 -7.77 -16.36
CA PHE A 21 12.77 -7.54 -15.03
C PHE A 21 11.70 -6.46 -15.02
N HIS A 22 11.73 -5.54 -15.99
CA HIS A 22 10.70 -4.51 -16.17
C HIS A 22 9.56 -4.96 -17.09
N SER A 23 9.60 -6.19 -17.60
CA SER A 23 8.64 -6.70 -18.57
C SER A 23 7.38 -7.25 -17.88
N ALA A 24 6.23 -7.02 -18.51
CA ALA A 24 4.96 -7.58 -18.05
C ALA A 24 4.96 -9.11 -18.13
N GLU A 25 5.66 -9.68 -19.12
CA GLU A 25 5.80 -11.13 -19.31
C GLU A 25 6.49 -11.79 -18.12
N TYR A 26 7.60 -11.21 -17.65
CA TYR A 26 8.33 -11.73 -16.48
C TYR A 26 7.50 -11.60 -15.20
N SER A 27 6.81 -10.46 -15.04
CA SER A 27 5.91 -10.21 -13.90
C SER A 27 4.76 -11.20 -13.87
N ASN A 28 4.11 -11.44 -15.02
CA ASN A 28 3.03 -12.40 -15.17
C ASN A 28 3.51 -13.84 -14.94
N TYR A 29 4.71 -14.17 -15.42
CA TYR A 29 5.33 -15.47 -15.18
C TYR A 29 5.56 -15.71 -13.69
N LYS A 30 6.20 -14.77 -12.98
CA LYS A 30 6.40 -14.85 -11.52
C LYS A 30 5.07 -14.94 -10.77
N ALA A 31 4.06 -14.16 -11.18
CA ALA A 31 2.74 -14.20 -10.56
C ALA A 31 2.04 -15.55 -10.74
N ARG A 32 2.10 -16.15 -11.94
CA ARG A 32 1.52 -17.47 -12.24
C ARG A 32 2.18 -18.59 -11.45
N GLU A 33 3.48 -18.50 -11.26
CA GLU A 33 4.23 -19.50 -10.51
C GLU A 33 4.15 -19.28 -8.98
N GLY A 34 3.45 -18.24 -8.51
CA GLY A 34 3.33 -17.92 -7.09
C GLY A 34 4.63 -17.39 -6.46
N TRP A 35 5.52 -16.84 -7.27
CA TRP A 35 6.89 -16.47 -6.90
C TRP A 35 7.01 -15.05 -6.34
N SER A 36 5.97 -14.55 -5.70
CA SER A 36 6.01 -13.42 -4.79
C SER A 36 6.47 -13.95 -3.44
N GLY A 37 7.74 -13.74 -3.09
CA GLY A 37 8.27 -14.15 -1.78
C GLY A 37 7.46 -13.56 -0.62
N ASN A 38 7.66 -14.08 0.57
CA ASN A 38 6.99 -13.61 1.79
C ASN A 38 7.61 -12.31 2.30
N TRP A 39 7.46 -11.24 1.52
CA TRP A 39 7.98 -9.94 1.87
C TRP A 39 7.25 -9.36 3.08
N LEU A 40 8.02 -8.82 4.01
CA LEU A 40 7.48 -8.05 5.13
C LEU A 40 7.60 -6.56 4.82
N PHE A 41 6.47 -5.87 4.73
CA PHE A 41 6.43 -4.42 4.55
C PHE A 41 6.38 -3.73 5.90
N VAL A 42 7.29 -2.78 6.12
CA VAL A 42 7.44 -2.07 7.40
C VAL A 42 7.48 -0.57 7.15
N LEU A 43 6.77 0.16 7.99
CA LEU A 43 6.90 1.60 8.16
C LEU A 43 7.22 1.88 9.62
N THR A 44 8.31 2.60 9.89
CA THR A 44 8.71 2.97 11.25
C THR A 44 8.38 4.44 11.51
N GLY A 45 8.11 4.80 12.76
CA GLY A 45 7.98 6.21 13.16
C GLY A 45 9.26 6.98 12.83
N GLY A 46 9.13 8.21 12.34
CA GLY A 46 10.28 9.06 11.94
C GLY A 46 10.93 8.71 10.60
N SER A 47 10.39 7.73 9.84
CA SER A 47 10.89 7.37 8.50
C SER A 47 10.43 8.29 7.37
N GLU A 48 9.76 9.40 7.68
CA GLU A 48 9.21 10.32 6.67
C GLU A 48 8.27 9.64 5.64
N ASN A 49 7.46 8.68 6.10
CA ASN A 49 6.61 7.82 5.26
C ASN A 49 7.40 6.95 4.25
N GLN A 50 8.70 6.71 4.46
CA GLN A 50 9.49 5.80 3.65
C GLN A 50 9.25 4.35 4.08
N TRP A 51 8.54 3.60 3.24
CA TRP A 51 8.35 2.17 3.44
C TRP A 51 9.61 1.39 3.11
N VAL A 52 9.85 0.31 3.87
CA VAL A 52 10.87 -0.69 3.56
C VAL A 52 10.24 -2.06 3.46
N ALA A 53 10.77 -2.91 2.58
CA ALA A 53 10.37 -4.29 2.41
C ALA A 53 11.55 -5.21 2.77
N TYR A 54 11.33 -6.16 3.67
CA TYR A 54 12.29 -7.21 3.96
C TYR A 54 12.01 -8.44 3.10
N ASP A 55 13.03 -8.87 2.35
CA ASP A 55 13.04 -10.09 1.57
C ASP A 55 13.73 -11.20 2.39
N PRO A 56 12.99 -12.15 2.98
CA PRO A 56 13.57 -13.21 3.81
C PRO A 56 14.38 -14.23 3.00
N GLU A 57 14.14 -14.36 1.69
CA GLU A 57 14.92 -15.29 0.85
C GLU A 57 16.33 -14.74 0.58
N ALA A 58 16.47 -13.42 0.52
CA ALA A 58 17.75 -12.75 0.34
C ALA A 58 18.36 -12.21 1.64
N ASP A 59 17.64 -12.29 2.76
CA ASP A 59 17.95 -11.65 4.04
C ASP A 59 18.36 -10.18 3.87
N ARG A 60 17.52 -9.41 3.16
CA ARG A 60 17.83 -8.02 2.83
C ARG A 60 16.62 -7.10 2.93
N TRP A 61 16.90 -5.88 3.37
CA TRP A 61 15.95 -4.77 3.36
C TRP A 61 16.05 -4.00 2.05
N HIS A 62 14.89 -3.63 1.51
CA HIS A 62 14.74 -2.87 0.29
C HIS A 62 13.91 -1.61 0.56
N PRO A 63 14.47 -0.40 0.37
CA PRO A 63 13.65 0.80 0.44
C PRO A 63 12.66 0.80 -0.72
N LEU A 64 11.40 1.09 -0.41
CA LEU A 64 10.39 1.33 -1.42
C LEU A 64 10.42 2.79 -1.87
N PRO A 65 9.98 3.10 -3.11
CA PRO A 65 9.72 4.48 -3.50
C PRO A 65 8.73 5.15 -2.53
N ARG A 66 8.80 6.47 -2.43
CA ARG A 66 7.80 7.24 -1.69
C ARG A 66 6.44 7.08 -2.35
N ILE A 67 5.39 7.05 -1.53
CA ILE A 67 4.02 7.01 -2.02
C ILE A 67 3.72 8.37 -2.68
N PRO A 68 3.11 8.39 -3.89
CA PRO A 68 2.72 9.62 -4.56
C PRO A 68 1.44 10.19 -3.94
N THR A 69 1.51 10.59 -2.67
CA THR A 69 0.44 11.26 -1.95
C THR A 69 0.38 12.75 -2.30
N SER A 70 -0.82 13.33 -2.22
CA SER A 70 -1.03 14.78 -2.34
C SER A 70 -0.42 15.58 -1.16
N HIS A 71 0.05 14.90 -0.11
CA HIS A 71 0.58 15.50 1.11
C HIS A 71 1.94 14.89 1.52
N PRO A 72 3.01 15.05 0.71
CA PRO A 72 4.29 14.39 0.92
C PRO A 72 5.02 14.83 2.21
N ASP A 73 4.75 16.04 2.69
CA ASP A 73 5.40 16.62 3.88
C ASP A 73 4.66 16.31 5.20
N GLN A 74 3.50 15.64 5.12
CA GLN A 74 2.68 15.28 6.27
C GLN A 74 2.88 13.81 6.65
N GLU A 75 2.81 13.49 7.94
CA GLU A 75 2.82 12.10 8.40
C GLU A 75 1.51 11.41 8.05
N HIS A 76 1.60 10.18 7.54
CA HIS A 76 0.44 9.35 7.27
C HIS A 76 0.17 8.45 8.47
N LEU A 77 -0.98 8.63 9.12
CA LEU A 77 -1.34 7.96 10.37
C LEU A 77 -2.71 7.32 10.30
N GLY A 78 -2.97 6.32 11.14
CA GLY A 78 -4.30 5.68 11.27
C GLY A 78 -4.81 5.02 9.98
N PHE A 79 -3.92 4.73 9.03
CA PHE A 79 -4.19 3.93 7.85
C PHE A 79 -4.26 2.45 8.22
N SER A 80 -4.73 1.62 7.29
CA SER A 80 -4.57 0.16 7.39
C SER A 80 -3.84 -0.38 6.17
N CYS A 81 -3.22 -1.55 6.33
CA CYS A 81 -2.60 -2.29 5.23
C CYS A 81 -3.28 -3.64 5.02
N ALA A 82 -3.24 -4.15 3.78
CA ALA A 82 -3.71 -5.48 3.46
C ALA A 82 -2.89 -6.10 2.33
N CYS A 83 -2.60 -7.40 2.44
CA CYS A 83 -2.02 -8.19 1.34
C CYS A 83 -3.09 -9.10 0.76
N VAL A 84 -3.39 -8.94 -0.53
CA VAL A 84 -4.42 -9.73 -1.22
C VAL A 84 -3.96 -10.06 -2.63
N LEU A 85 -3.93 -11.34 -3.00
CA LEU A 85 -3.52 -11.80 -4.33
C LEU A 85 -2.17 -11.20 -4.79
N ASN A 86 -1.17 -11.24 -3.90
CA ASN A 86 0.19 -10.70 -4.11
C ASN A 86 0.26 -9.18 -4.28
N LYS A 87 -0.79 -8.46 -3.89
CA LYS A 87 -0.84 -7.00 -3.89
C LYS A 87 -0.77 -6.49 -2.46
N PHE A 88 0.20 -5.62 -2.18
CA PHE A 88 0.26 -4.87 -0.94
C PHE A 88 -0.53 -3.58 -1.11
N LEU A 89 -1.55 -3.39 -0.28
CA LEU A 89 -2.44 -2.24 -0.28
C LEU A 89 -2.23 -1.41 0.99
N LEU A 90 -2.14 -0.10 0.82
CA LEU A 90 -2.21 0.91 1.86
C LEU A 90 -3.54 1.66 1.71
N ILE A 91 -4.31 1.74 2.77
CA ILE A 91 -5.74 2.10 2.70
C ILE A 91 -6.04 3.22 3.70
N GLY A 92 -6.61 4.31 3.20
CA GLY A 92 -7.18 5.39 4.02
C GLY A 92 -6.17 6.03 4.96
N GLY A 93 -6.64 6.51 6.10
CA GLY A 93 -5.84 7.13 7.14
C GLY A 93 -6.01 8.65 7.19
N THR A 94 -5.03 9.32 7.75
CA THR A 94 -5.04 10.76 7.96
C THR A 94 -3.64 11.30 7.71
N TYR A 95 -3.57 12.40 6.97
CA TYR A 95 -2.35 13.19 6.82
C TYR A 95 -2.35 14.29 7.87
N GLY A 96 -1.29 14.35 8.68
CA GLY A 96 -1.15 15.29 9.79
C GLY A 96 0.22 15.95 9.81
N ALA A 97 0.30 17.12 10.44
CA ALA A 97 1.58 17.80 10.64
C ALA A 97 2.55 16.92 11.44
N ARG A 98 3.81 16.88 10.98
CA ARG A 98 4.90 16.15 11.65
C ARG A 98 5.22 16.75 13.03
N ASP A 99 5.16 18.08 13.12
CA ASP A 99 5.37 18.83 14.36
C ASP A 99 4.04 19.45 14.81
N GLN A 100 3.59 19.07 16.02
CA GLN A 100 2.41 19.66 16.67
C GLN A 100 2.58 21.14 17.06
N VAL A 101 3.71 21.76 16.69
CA VAL A 101 4.08 23.14 17.05
C VAL A 101 3.32 24.17 16.23
N ILE A 102 2.71 23.78 15.10
CA ILE A 102 1.81 24.66 14.34
C ILE A 102 0.37 24.35 14.78
N PRO A 103 -0.19 25.07 15.78
CA PRO A 103 -1.63 25.04 15.97
C PRO A 103 -2.26 25.51 14.66
N HIS A 104 -3.36 24.88 14.24
CA HIS A 104 -4.18 25.18 13.05
C HIS A 104 -3.94 24.35 11.78
N GLN A 105 -3.00 23.40 11.72
CA GLN A 105 -2.98 22.48 10.56
C GLN A 105 -3.97 21.33 10.81
N THR A 106 -5.16 21.46 10.23
CA THR A 106 -6.24 20.46 10.34
C THR A 106 -5.80 19.15 9.69
N ALA A 107 -5.82 18.06 10.47
CA ALA A 107 -5.51 16.73 9.96
C ALA A 107 -6.52 16.33 8.85
N LEU A 108 -6.03 15.91 7.68
CA LEU A 108 -6.85 15.58 6.53
C LEU A 108 -7.08 14.08 6.45
N MET A 109 -8.33 13.65 6.57
CA MET A 109 -8.70 12.24 6.40
C MET A 109 -8.79 11.91 4.92
N THR A 110 -8.20 10.79 4.50
CA THR A 110 -8.17 10.37 3.10
C THR A 110 -8.99 9.09 2.89
N ASN A 111 -9.53 8.96 1.68
CA ASN A 111 -10.13 7.74 1.15
C ASN A 111 -9.23 7.04 0.12
N GLU A 112 -8.03 7.56 -0.12
CA GLU A 112 -7.11 7.01 -1.11
C GLU A 112 -6.67 5.58 -0.75
N VAL A 113 -6.45 4.79 -1.81
CA VAL A 113 -5.88 3.46 -1.72
C VAL A 113 -4.67 3.40 -2.65
N PHE A 114 -3.53 2.96 -2.10
CA PHE A 114 -2.31 2.77 -2.86
C PHE A 114 -1.97 1.29 -2.93
N GLN A 115 -1.62 0.81 -4.13
CA GLN A 115 -1.11 -0.53 -4.36
C GLN A 115 0.38 -0.46 -4.70
N PHE A 116 1.21 -1.26 -4.03
CA PHE A 116 2.59 -1.44 -4.43
C PHE A 116 2.72 -2.57 -5.46
N ASP A 117 3.39 -2.27 -6.58
CA ASP A 117 3.79 -3.24 -7.59
C ASP A 117 5.25 -3.66 -7.33
N PRO A 118 5.50 -4.87 -6.79
CA PRO A 118 6.86 -5.32 -6.47
C PRO A 118 7.72 -5.58 -7.71
N PHE A 119 7.11 -5.78 -8.88
CA PHE A 119 7.84 -6.01 -10.11
C PHE A 119 8.33 -4.71 -10.72
N ARG A 120 7.45 -3.70 -10.75
CA ARG A 120 7.80 -2.36 -11.27
C ARG A 120 8.46 -1.48 -10.21
N LYS A 121 8.42 -1.91 -8.94
CA LYS A 121 8.92 -1.17 -7.78
C LYS A 121 8.30 0.23 -7.72
N GLU A 122 6.98 0.29 -7.88
CA GLU A 122 6.22 1.53 -7.99
C GLU A 122 4.94 1.44 -7.16
N TRP A 123 4.56 2.55 -6.53
CA TRP A 123 3.23 2.74 -5.98
C TRP A 123 2.27 3.23 -7.05
N ARG A 124 1.03 2.78 -6.96
CA ARG A 124 -0.05 3.19 -7.85
C ARG A 124 -1.27 3.56 -7.03
N ASN A 125 -1.91 4.67 -7.40
CA ASN A 125 -3.24 4.98 -6.90
C ASN A 125 -4.23 4.01 -7.58
N VAL A 126 -5.05 3.34 -6.79
CA VAL A 126 -6.10 2.42 -7.24
C VAL A 126 -7.46 2.99 -6.81
N ALA A 127 -8.57 2.33 -7.10
CA ALA A 127 -9.89 2.89 -6.76
C ALA A 127 -9.98 3.24 -5.26
N SER A 128 -10.23 4.51 -4.98
CA SER A 128 -10.43 5.03 -3.62
C SER A 128 -11.68 4.44 -2.96
N MET A 129 -11.68 4.40 -1.64
CA MET A 129 -12.89 4.14 -0.85
C MET A 129 -13.93 5.24 -1.09
N ARG A 130 -15.21 4.95 -0.86
CA ARG A 130 -16.27 5.98 -0.88
C ARG A 130 -16.14 6.95 0.27
N THR A 131 -15.81 6.45 1.46
CA THR A 131 -15.75 7.26 2.67
C THR A 131 -14.32 7.38 3.17
N ALA A 132 -13.83 8.61 3.29
CA ALA A 132 -12.56 8.90 3.96
C ALA A 132 -12.62 8.43 5.41
N ARG A 133 -11.61 7.69 5.87
CA ARG A 133 -11.62 7.09 7.22
C ARG A 133 -10.22 6.88 7.77
N SER A 134 -10.08 6.98 9.08
CA SER A 134 -8.88 6.56 9.82
C SER A 134 -9.21 5.78 11.09
N ASN A 135 -8.24 5.04 11.62
CA ASN A 135 -8.38 4.21 12.81
C ASN A 135 -9.53 3.18 12.68
N PHE A 136 -9.65 2.56 11.51
CA PHE A 136 -10.71 1.61 11.15
C PHE A 136 -10.19 0.17 11.17
N ALA A 137 -11.10 -0.80 11.21
CA ALA A 137 -10.77 -2.21 11.08
C ALA A 137 -10.66 -2.61 9.60
N CYS A 138 -9.67 -3.42 9.25
CA CYS A 138 -9.46 -3.94 7.90
C CYS A 138 -9.16 -5.43 7.92
N SER A 139 -9.75 -6.20 7.00
CA SER A 139 -9.46 -7.63 6.86
C SER A 139 -9.64 -8.12 5.42
N VAL A 140 -8.94 -9.20 5.07
CA VAL A 140 -9.08 -9.87 3.77
C VAL A 140 -9.93 -11.11 3.95
N VAL A 141 -11.08 -11.17 3.27
CA VAL A 141 -11.99 -12.32 3.29
C VAL A 141 -12.30 -12.73 1.86
N SER A 142 -12.03 -13.99 1.52
CA SER A 142 -12.29 -14.56 0.19
C SER A 142 -11.73 -13.72 -0.96
N GLY A 143 -10.52 -13.17 -0.79
CA GLY A 143 -9.84 -12.37 -1.82
C GLY A 143 -10.35 -10.94 -1.97
N LYS A 144 -11.21 -10.46 -1.07
CA LYS A 144 -11.69 -9.07 -1.02
C LYS A 144 -11.24 -8.40 0.27
N VAL A 145 -11.06 -7.09 0.22
CA VAL A 145 -10.68 -6.30 1.39
C VAL A 145 -11.92 -5.65 1.97
N TYR A 146 -12.16 -5.86 3.26
CA TYR A 146 -13.27 -5.29 4.01
C TYR A 146 -12.72 -4.24 4.95
N VAL A 147 -13.35 -3.07 4.98
CA VAL A 147 -13.05 -2.00 5.94
C VAL A 147 -14.31 -1.65 6.71
N ALA A 148 -14.20 -1.47 8.02
CA ALA A 148 -15.35 -1.19 8.88
C ALA A 148 -15.01 -0.17 9.97
N GLY A 149 -15.96 0.74 10.18
CA GLY A 149 -15.88 1.77 11.21
C GLY A 149 -14.75 2.77 11.00
N GLY A 150 -14.20 3.25 12.11
CA GLY A 150 -13.17 4.29 12.17
C GLY A 150 -13.75 5.68 12.47
N ARG A 151 -12.98 6.70 12.14
CA ARG A 151 -13.34 8.11 12.31
C ARG A 151 -13.46 8.76 10.93
N ASN A 152 -14.35 9.74 10.81
CA ASN A 152 -14.47 10.66 9.67
C ASN A 152 -14.75 12.07 10.22
N THR A 153 -14.35 13.12 9.51
CA THR A 153 -14.57 14.53 9.89
C THR A 153 -16.04 14.91 10.02
N SER A 154 -16.93 14.21 9.32
CA SER A 154 -18.39 14.43 9.34
C SER A 154 -19.12 13.73 10.49
N SER A 155 -18.50 12.76 11.16
CA SER A 155 -19.14 11.92 12.18
C SER A 155 -18.41 12.02 13.51
N GLY A 156 -18.90 12.86 14.43
CA GLY A 156 -18.29 13.07 15.75
C GLY A 156 -18.26 11.82 16.65
N GLY A 157 -19.08 10.80 16.36
CA GLY A 157 -19.22 9.56 17.15
C GLY A 157 -18.52 8.32 16.57
N GLY A 158 -17.75 8.46 15.48
CA GLY A 158 -17.23 7.32 14.73
C GLY A 158 -18.16 6.86 13.61
N LEU A 159 -17.59 6.18 12.63
CA LEU A 159 -18.28 5.73 11.43
C LEU A 159 -18.96 4.38 11.69
N VAL A 160 -20.20 4.22 11.20
CA VAL A 160 -20.95 2.95 11.28
C VAL A 160 -21.01 2.22 9.93
N LEU A 161 -20.19 2.63 8.96
CA LEU A 161 -20.18 2.10 7.61
C LEU A 161 -19.10 1.03 7.42
N ALA A 162 -19.45 0.01 6.64
CA ALA A 162 -18.52 -0.95 6.07
C ALA A 162 -18.47 -0.84 4.55
N GLU A 163 -17.27 -1.00 3.99
CA GLU A 163 -17.01 -0.99 2.54
C GLU A 163 -16.19 -2.22 2.17
N VAL A 164 -16.33 -2.68 0.92
CA VAL A 164 -15.59 -3.83 0.39
C VAL A 164 -14.94 -3.50 -0.95
N TYR A 165 -13.62 -3.61 -0.98
CA TYR A 165 -12.80 -3.42 -2.17
C TYR A 165 -12.51 -4.76 -2.84
N ASN A 166 -12.75 -4.84 -4.15
CA ASN A 166 -12.35 -5.98 -4.97
C ASN A 166 -11.06 -5.65 -5.74
N PRO A 167 -9.90 -6.18 -5.31
CA PRO A 167 -8.61 -5.89 -5.92
C PRO A 167 -8.44 -6.48 -7.33
N LEU A 168 -9.30 -7.43 -7.74
CA LEU A 168 -9.24 -8.02 -9.08
C LEU A 168 -9.85 -7.10 -10.14
N THR A 169 -10.93 -6.42 -9.79
CA THR A 169 -11.64 -5.53 -10.71
C THR A 169 -11.22 -4.08 -10.60
N ASP A 170 -10.40 -3.75 -9.59
CA ASP A 170 -10.09 -2.38 -9.17
C ASP A 170 -11.34 -1.51 -9.09
N LYS A 171 -12.35 -2.06 -8.41
CA LYS A 171 -13.64 -1.41 -8.22
C LYS A 171 -14.06 -1.57 -6.78
N ASP A 172 -14.54 -0.46 -6.23
CA ASP A 172 -15.28 -0.45 -4.99
C ASP A 172 -16.71 -0.95 -5.27
N LEU A 173 -17.17 -1.98 -4.53
CA LEU A 173 -18.49 -2.58 -4.74
C LEU A 173 -19.32 -2.51 -3.46
N ASP A 174 -20.29 -1.59 -3.47
CA ASP A 174 -21.42 -1.34 -2.58
C ASP A 174 -21.37 -1.71 -1.09
N MET A 175 -21.95 -0.79 -0.29
CA MET A 175 -22.16 -0.93 1.14
C MET A 175 -22.89 -2.24 1.47
N LYS A 176 -22.43 -2.93 2.50
CA LYS A 176 -23.23 -3.94 3.18
C LYS A 176 -23.35 -3.60 4.66
N TYR A 177 -24.58 -3.23 5.01
CA TYR A 177 -25.28 -3.10 6.30
C TYR A 177 -24.46 -2.75 7.54
#